data_AF-A0A518H170-F1
#
_entry.id   AF-A0A518H170-F1
#
_cell.length_a   1.000
_cell.length_b   1.000
_cell.length_c   1.000
_cell.angle_alpha   90.00
_cell.angle_beta   90.00
_cell.angle_gamma   90.00
#
_symmetry.space_group_name_H-M   'P 1'
#
loop_
_entity.id
_entity.type
_entity.pdbx_description
1 polymer ?
#
loop_
_entity_poly.entity_id
_entity_poly.type
_entity_poly.pdbx_seq_one_letter_code
_entity_poly.pdbx_strand_id
1 'polypeptide(L)'
;MESLSSPQRTPAWLVAALVVGVAASVGSVLLSVGMGLRACPLCFYQRTFVFSMTAVLGVGLALRREVRPGALARLALPLAVAGLGVAGFHVSLEWRGILECPAGLLGLGTVPLQSLLAHLLLAGLLVVGAARGPEGRPSALAVALLVALGLVLAFACVRSAPPLPPPNPTYGPDGGRILLGCEPAVTP
;
A
#
# COMPACT_ATOMS: atom_id res chain seq x y z
N MET A 1 -42.31 -7.02 -10.51
CA MET A 1 -41.46 -7.63 -11.56
C MET A 1 -40.08 -7.02 -11.42
N GLU A 2 -39.23 -7.64 -10.59
CA GLU A 2 -37.82 -7.31 -10.47
C GLU A 2 -37.18 -7.40 -11.85
N SER A 3 -36.68 -6.28 -12.34
CA SER A 3 -35.79 -6.23 -13.50
C SER A 3 -34.60 -7.13 -13.18
N LEU A 4 -34.48 -8.25 -13.91
CA LEU A 4 -33.29 -9.08 -13.91
C LEU A 4 -32.13 -8.21 -14.40
N SER A 5 -31.43 -7.62 -13.44
CA SER A 5 -30.19 -6.88 -13.69
C SER A 5 -29.24 -7.84 -14.40
N SER A 6 -28.92 -7.51 -15.65
CA SER A 6 -27.95 -8.23 -16.45
C SER A 6 -26.66 -8.41 -15.64
N PRO A 7 -25.97 -9.56 -15.72
CA PRO A 7 -24.74 -9.77 -14.98
C PRO A 7 -23.76 -8.64 -15.29
N GLN A 8 -23.51 -7.75 -14.32
CA GLN A 8 -22.49 -6.73 -14.48
C GLN A 8 -21.15 -7.45 -14.61
N ARG A 9 -20.50 -7.32 -15.78
CA ARG A 9 -19.18 -7.91 -15.99
C ARG A 9 -18.19 -7.24 -15.06
N THR A 10 -17.50 -8.02 -14.26
CA THR A 10 -16.39 -7.53 -13.43
C THR A 10 -15.26 -7.06 -14.34
N PRO A 11 -14.84 -5.79 -14.26
CA PRO A 11 -13.80 -5.29 -15.13
C PRO A 11 -12.42 -5.87 -14.73
N ALA A 12 -11.57 -6.13 -15.73
CA ALA A 12 -10.26 -6.74 -15.51
C ALA A 12 -9.36 -5.94 -14.55
N TRP A 13 -9.45 -4.60 -14.57
CA TRP A 13 -8.67 -3.74 -13.67
C TRP A 13 -9.01 -3.98 -12.19
N LEU A 14 -10.27 -4.32 -11.87
CA LEU A 14 -10.71 -4.57 -10.50
C LEU A 14 -10.14 -5.89 -9.98
N VAL A 15 -10.19 -6.93 -10.83
CA VAL A 15 -9.58 -8.22 -10.52
C VAL A 15 -8.07 -8.08 -10.37
N ALA A 16 -7.41 -7.35 -11.28
CA ALA A 16 -5.98 -7.09 -11.19
C ALA A 16 -5.61 -6.33 -9.91
N ALA A 17 -6.36 -5.28 -9.54
CA ALA A 17 -6.13 -4.53 -8.32
C ALA A 17 -6.30 -5.40 -7.06
N LEU A 18 -7.32 -6.27 -7.05
CA LEU A 18 -7.54 -7.20 -5.95
C LEU A 18 -6.41 -8.23 -5.85
N VAL A 19 -5.97 -8.82 -6.97
CA VAL A 19 -4.85 -9.78 -7.00
C VAL A 19 -3.56 -9.13 -6.49
N VAL A 20 -3.25 -7.92 -6.94
CA VAL A 20 -2.08 -7.17 -6.46
C VAL A 20 -2.21 -6.86 -4.96
N GLY A 21 -3.39 -6.43 -4.51
CA GLY A 21 -3.66 -6.14 -3.10
C GLY A 21 -3.50 -7.37 -2.20
N VAL A 22 -4.03 -8.53 -2.63
CA VAL A 22 -3.86 -9.81 -1.94
C VAL A 22 -2.39 -10.24 -1.94
N ALA A 23 -1.70 -10.17 -3.08
CA ALA A 23 -0.29 -10.55 -3.17
C ALA A 23 0.59 -9.67 -2.27
N ALA A 24 0.37 -8.36 -2.27
CA ALA A 24 1.07 -7.42 -1.38
C ALA A 24 0.73 -7.70 0.10
N SER A 25 -0.52 -8.04 0.40
CA SER A 25 -0.95 -8.36 1.76
C SER A 25 -0.30 -9.64 2.28
N VAL A 26 -0.34 -10.71 1.48
CA VAL A 26 0.34 -11.98 1.78
C VAL A 26 1.84 -11.77 1.90
N GLY A 27 2.44 -11.02 0.98
CA GLY A 27 3.87 -10.70 1.03
C GLY A 27 4.27 -9.98 2.32
N SER A 28 3.46 -9.01 2.75
CA SER A 28 3.66 -8.31 4.03
C SER A 28 3.60 -9.26 5.24
N VAL A 29 2.69 -10.24 5.22
CA VAL A 29 2.59 -11.26 6.26
C VAL A 29 3.79 -12.21 6.23
N LEU A 30 4.22 -12.66 5.05
CA LEU A 30 5.37 -13.54 4.87
C LEU A 30 6.68 -12.89 5.35
N LEU A 31 6.88 -11.59 5.12
CA LEU A 31 8.02 -10.86 5.69
C LEU A 31 8.04 -10.93 7.23
N SER A 32 6.88 -10.86 7.87
CA SER A 32 6.79 -10.89 9.34
C SER A 32 6.90 -12.31 9.90
N VAL A 33 6.06 -13.23 9.41
CA VAL A 33 5.92 -14.59 9.96
C VAL A 33 6.96 -15.54 9.39
N GLY A 34 7.27 -15.42 8.10
CA GLY A 34 8.21 -16.30 7.41
C GLY A 34 9.67 -15.89 7.59
N MET A 35 9.97 -14.58 7.56
CA MET A 35 11.34 -14.05 7.69
C MET A 35 11.67 -13.44 9.05
N GLY A 36 10.69 -13.39 9.97
CA GLY A 36 10.90 -12.83 11.32
C GLY A 36 11.12 -11.32 11.36
N LEU A 37 10.83 -10.60 10.27
CA LEU A 37 11.04 -9.15 10.21
C LEU A 37 9.98 -8.41 11.04
N ARG A 38 10.41 -7.36 11.74
CA ARG A 38 9.57 -6.46 12.52
C ARG A 38 9.22 -5.24 11.68
N ALA A 39 7.92 -4.95 11.59
CA ALA A 39 7.46 -3.76 10.90
C ALA A 39 7.84 -2.51 11.72
N CYS A 40 8.59 -1.60 11.11
CA CYS A 40 8.74 -0.24 11.64
C CYS A 40 7.39 0.52 11.54
N PRO A 41 7.23 1.67 12.22
CA PRO A 41 5.98 2.43 12.17
C PRO A 41 5.52 2.80 10.75
N LEU A 42 6.46 3.16 9.86
CA LEU A 42 6.12 3.51 8.47
C LEU A 42 5.65 2.28 7.68
N CYS A 43 6.32 1.12 7.83
CA CYS A 43 5.85 -0.15 7.25
C CYS A 43 4.47 -0.54 7.78
N PHE A 44 4.21 -0.31 9.07
CA PHE A 44 2.91 -0.61 9.68
C PHE A 44 1.78 0.21 9.05
N TYR A 45 1.97 1.51 8.80
CA TYR A 45 0.98 2.33 8.10
C TYR A 45 0.75 1.85 6.67
N GLN A 46 1.81 1.56 5.91
CA GLN A 46 1.69 1.02 4.55
C GLN A 46 0.91 -0.30 4.52
N ARG A 47 1.20 -1.20 5.47
CA ARG A 47 0.50 -2.46 5.67
C ARG A 47 -0.99 -2.25 5.98
N THR A 48 -1.29 -1.27 6.82
CA THR A 48 -2.68 -0.92 7.17
C THR A 48 -3.46 -0.46 5.94
N PHE A 49 -2.86 0.38 5.09
CA PHE A 49 -3.50 0.85 3.87
C PHE A 49 -3.75 -0.26 2.85
N VAL A 50 -2.75 -1.12 2.58
CA VAL A 50 -2.95 -2.22 1.62
C VAL A 50 -3.96 -3.25 2.13
N PHE A 51 -3.99 -3.55 3.43
CA PHE A 51 -4.99 -4.44 4.02
C PHE A 51 -6.40 -3.86 3.91
N SER A 52 -6.56 -2.59 4.29
CA SER A 52 -7.86 -1.90 4.25
C SER A 52 -8.37 -1.79 2.81
N MET A 53 -7.50 -1.42 1.87
CA MET A 53 -7.84 -1.33 0.46
C MET A 53 -8.21 -2.71 -0.12
N THR A 54 -7.45 -3.76 0.21
CA THR A 54 -7.76 -5.14 -0.21
C THR A 54 -9.11 -5.59 0.33
N ALA A 55 -9.43 -5.25 1.58
CA ALA A 55 -10.74 -5.52 2.17
C ALA A 55 -11.88 -4.78 1.44
N VAL A 56 -11.71 -3.48 1.16
CA VAL A 56 -12.69 -2.69 0.39
C VAL A 56 -12.95 -3.31 -0.99
N LEU A 57 -11.90 -3.68 -1.71
CA LEU A 57 -12.02 -4.30 -3.03
C LEU A 57 -12.65 -5.70 -2.96
N GLY A 58 -12.23 -6.52 -1.99
CA GLY A 58 -12.73 -7.89 -1.81
C GLY A 58 -14.20 -7.94 -1.40
N VAL A 59 -14.58 -7.16 -0.38
CA VAL A 59 -15.98 -7.03 0.05
C VAL A 59 -16.83 -6.44 -1.07
N GLY A 60 -16.33 -5.40 -1.73
CA GLY A 60 -17.01 -4.79 -2.87
C GLY A 60 -17.27 -5.76 -4.01
N LEU A 61 -16.32 -6.64 -4.32
CA LEU A 61 -16.47 -7.68 -5.33
C LEU A 61 -17.45 -8.79 -4.89
N ALA A 62 -17.46 -9.15 -3.60
CA ALA A 62 -18.44 -10.07 -3.04
C ALA A 62 -19.87 -9.52 -3.17
N LEU A 63 -20.03 -8.21 -2.93
CA LEU A 63 -21.29 -7.46 -3.01
C LEU A 63 -21.53 -6.82 -4.40
N ARG A 64 -20.98 -7.38 -5.48
CA ARG A 64 -21.02 -6.82 -6.84
C ARG A 64 -22.42 -6.60 -7.43
N ARG A 65 -23.47 -7.14 -6.80
CA ARG A 65 -24.87 -6.87 -7.17
C ARG A 65 -25.35 -5.53 -6.62
N GLU A 66 -24.84 -5.11 -5.47
CA GLU A 66 -25.19 -3.84 -4.82
C GLU A 66 -24.17 -2.73 -5.12
N VAL A 67 -22.89 -3.07 -5.29
CA VAL A 67 -21.82 -2.08 -5.42
C VAL A 67 -21.26 -2.04 -6.84
N ARG A 68 -21.26 -0.84 -7.38
CA ARG A 68 -20.79 -0.50 -8.71
C ARG A 68 -19.25 -0.47 -8.80
N PRO A 69 -18.60 -1.11 -9.80
CA PRO A 69 -17.15 -1.20 -9.86
C PRO A 69 -16.39 0.14 -9.79
N GLY A 70 -16.82 1.18 -10.51
CA GLY A 70 -16.13 2.47 -10.45
C GLY A 70 -16.30 3.19 -9.11
N ALA A 71 -17.38 2.89 -8.36
CA ALA A 71 -17.50 3.37 -6.99
C ALA A 71 -16.45 2.71 -6.08
N LEU A 72 -16.18 1.41 -6.24
CA LEU A 72 -15.10 0.72 -5.51
C LEU A 72 -13.75 1.34 -5.79
N ALA A 73 -13.45 1.67 -7.06
CA ALA A 73 -12.20 2.33 -7.41
C ALA A 73 -12.03 3.66 -6.68
N ARG A 74 -13.09 4.48 -6.64
CA ARG A 74 -13.10 5.79 -5.97
C ARG A 74 -12.96 5.67 -4.45
N LEU A 75 -13.58 4.67 -3.84
CA LEU A 75 -13.46 4.40 -2.39
C LEU A 75 -12.07 3.89 -2.00
N ALA A 76 -11.46 3.05 -2.84
CA ALA A 76 -10.14 2.50 -2.60
C ALA A 76 -9.00 3.49 -2.93
N LEU A 77 -9.22 4.45 -3.84
CA LEU A 77 -8.19 5.36 -4.33
C LEU A 77 -7.50 6.18 -3.22
N PRO A 78 -8.20 6.82 -2.25
CA PRO A 78 -7.55 7.54 -1.16
C PRO A 78 -6.62 6.64 -0.32
N LEU A 79 -6.98 5.37 -0.11
CA LEU A 79 -6.17 4.41 0.64
C LEU A 79 -4.88 4.06 -0.12
N ALA A 80 -4.97 3.85 -1.43
CA ALA A 80 -3.82 3.59 -2.27
C ALA A 80 -2.88 4.82 -2.35
N VAL A 81 -3.43 6.02 -2.49
CA VAL A 81 -2.66 7.28 -2.46
C VAL A 81 -2.00 7.50 -1.11
N ALA A 82 -2.69 7.21 -0.01
CA ALA A 82 -2.13 7.34 1.33
C ALA A 82 -0.95 6.38 1.55
N GLY A 83 -1.13 5.10 1.22
CA GLY A 83 -0.07 4.10 1.29
C GLY A 83 1.12 4.43 0.37
N LEU A 84 0.85 4.93 -0.84
CA LEU A 84 1.88 5.41 -1.77
C LEU A 84 2.68 6.58 -1.20
N GLY A 85 2.01 7.56 -0.58
CA GLY A 85 2.67 8.70 0.05
C GLY A 85 3.58 8.30 1.21
N VAL A 86 3.11 7.42 2.09
CA VAL A 86 3.92 6.89 3.20
C VAL A 86 5.10 6.06 2.67
N ALA A 87 4.88 5.23 1.64
CA ALA A 87 5.96 4.45 1.01
C ALA A 87 7.01 5.34 0.33
N GLY A 88 6.59 6.40 -0.36
CA GLY A 88 7.50 7.36 -0.97
C GLY A 88 8.35 8.09 0.07
N PHE A 89 7.73 8.53 1.17
CA PHE A 89 8.48 9.10 2.28
C PHE A 89 9.47 8.09 2.88
N HIS A 90 9.05 6.84 3.08
CA HIS A 90 9.90 5.80 3.65
C HIS A 90 11.13 5.51 2.78
N VAL A 91 10.95 5.31 1.48
CA VAL A 91 12.06 5.14 0.52
C VAL A 91 12.94 6.39 0.47
N SER A 92 12.38 7.59 0.64
CA SER A 92 13.20 8.81 0.69
C SER A 92 14.15 8.86 1.89
N LEU A 93 13.74 8.30 3.04
CA LEU A 93 14.60 8.21 4.23
C LEU A 93 15.72 7.18 4.03
N GLU A 94 15.40 6.06 3.38
CA GLU A 94 16.37 5.03 3.02
C GLU A 94 17.41 5.59 2.04
N TRP A 95 16.98 6.22 0.95
CA TRP A 95 17.87 6.82 -0.03
C TRP A 95 18.81 7.85 0.62
N ARG A 96 18.28 8.69 1.52
CA ARG A 96 19.06 9.73 2.21
C ARG A 96 20.03 9.17 3.25
N GLY A 97 20.10 7.86 3.45
CA GLY A 97 20.94 7.24 4.47
C GLY A 97 20.50 7.60 5.88
N ILE A 98 19.22 7.90 6.10
CA ILE A 98 18.65 8.13 7.44
C ILE A 98 18.18 6.81 8.03
N LEU A 99 17.66 5.91 7.17
CA LEU A 99 17.25 4.56 7.53
C LEU A 99 17.99 3.53 6.70
N GLU A 100 18.23 2.38 7.31
CA GLU A 100 18.59 1.15 6.63
C GLU A 100 17.46 0.14 6.83
N CYS A 101 16.99 -0.45 5.73
CA CYS A 101 15.91 -1.43 5.77
C CYS A 101 16.38 -2.79 5.23
N PRO A 102 15.80 -3.89 5.74
CA PRO A 102 16.13 -5.23 5.26
C PRO A 102 15.70 -5.44 3.81
N ALA A 103 16.33 -6.43 3.17
CA ALA A 103 15.93 -6.91 1.87
C ALA A 103 14.49 -7.44 1.90
N GLY A 104 13.76 -7.19 0.82
CA GLY A 104 12.40 -7.68 0.62
C GLY A 104 12.35 -9.15 0.23
N LEU A 105 11.16 -9.61 -0.16
CA LEU A 105 10.95 -10.98 -0.65
C LEU A 105 11.86 -11.27 -1.84
N LEU A 106 12.42 -12.48 -1.87
CA LEU A 106 13.32 -12.97 -2.93
C LEU A 106 14.61 -12.12 -3.10
N GLY A 107 14.95 -11.27 -2.13
CA GLY A 107 16.10 -10.35 -2.24
C GLY A 107 15.92 -9.24 -3.28
N LEU A 108 14.67 -9.02 -3.76
CA LEU A 108 14.39 -8.03 -4.80
C LEU A 108 14.21 -6.64 -4.19
N GLY A 109 15.32 -5.92 -4.03
CA GLY A 109 15.34 -4.61 -3.40
C GLY A 109 14.97 -4.66 -1.93
N THR A 110 14.65 -3.51 -1.36
CA THR A 110 14.37 -3.35 0.07
C THR A 110 12.87 -3.51 0.34
N VAL A 111 12.50 -3.86 1.57
CA VAL A 111 11.08 -3.94 1.98
C VAL A 111 10.28 -2.67 1.64
N PRO A 112 10.74 -1.44 1.95
CA PRO A 112 10.00 -0.22 1.59
C PRO A 112 9.86 -0.03 0.06
N LEU A 113 10.86 -0.41 -0.73
CA LEU A 113 10.78 -0.32 -2.19
C LEU A 113 9.72 -1.25 -2.77
N GLN A 114 9.63 -2.51 -2.30
CA GLN A 114 8.58 -3.43 -2.74
C GLN A 114 7.18 -2.89 -2.42
N SER A 115 7.02 -2.31 -1.23
CA SER A 115 5.77 -1.67 -0.82
C SER A 115 5.43 -0.44 -1.68
N LEU A 116 6.43 0.38 -2.03
CA LEU A 116 6.26 1.52 -2.94
C LEU A 116 5.74 1.07 -4.31
N LEU A 117 6.36 0.04 -4.89
CA LEU A 117 5.96 -0.49 -6.19
C LEU A 117 4.55 -1.09 -6.17
N ALA A 118 4.19 -1.81 -5.10
CA ALA A 118 2.85 -2.33 -4.92
C ALA A 118 1.80 -1.21 -4.85
N HIS A 119 2.04 -0.18 -4.04
CA HIS A 119 1.11 0.96 -3.93
C HIS A 119 1.04 1.81 -5.20
N LEU A 120 2.14 1.93 -5.94
CA LEU A 120 2.16 2.61 -7.23
C LEU A 120 1.28 1.88 -8.26
N LEU A 121 1.42 0.56 -8.35
CA LEU A 121 0.61 -0.28 -9.23
C LEU A 121 -0.87 -0.23 -8.84
N LEU A 122 -1.18 -0.34 -7.54
CA LEU A 122 -2.54 -0.24 -7.02
C LEU A 122 -3.17 1.12 -7.32
N ALA A 123 -2.47 2.22 -7.04
CA ALA A 123 -2.95 3.56 -7.35
C ALA A 123 -3.21 3.72 -8.86
N GLY A 124 -2.31 3.23 -9.72
CA GLY A 124 -2.49 3.25 -11.17
C GLY A 124 -3.74 2.50 -11.64
N LEU A 125 -3.93 1.27 -11.16
CA LEU A 125 -5.11 0.44 -11.48
C LEU A 125 -6.41 1.10 -11.00
N LEU A 126 -6.41 1.71 -9.81
CA LEU A 126 -7.57 2.39 -9.25
C LEU A 126 -7.87 3.72 -9.96
N VAL A 127 -6.86 4.46 -10.40
CA VAL A 127 -7.05 5.65 -11.28
C VAL A 127 -7.68 5.23 -12.60
N VAL A 128 -7.19 4.13 -13.20
CA VAL A 128 -7.80 3.56 -14.41
C VAL A 128 -9.25 3.16 -14.14
N GLY A 129 -9.53 2.47 -13.04
CA GLY A 129 -10.88 2.06 -12.66
C GLY A 129 -11.82 3.24 -12.39
N ALA A 130 -11.32 4.30 -11.74
CA ALA A 130 -12.09 5.50 -11.48
C ALA A 130 -12.41 6.27 -12.78
N ALA A 131 -11.49 6.27 -13.75
CA ALA A 131 -11.64 6.96 -15.04
C ALA A 131 -12.43 6.16 -16.09
N ARG A 132 -12.35 4.82 -16.07
CA ARG A 132 -13.00 3.93 -17.05
C ARG A 132 -14.19 3.15 -16.48
N GLY A 133 -14.65 3.50 -15.28
CA GLY A 133 -15.81 2.87 -14.64
C GLY A 133 -17.08 3.04 -15.48
N PRO A 134 -17.98 2.04 -15.50
CA PRO A 134 -19.22 2.09 -16.26
C PRO A 134 -20.19 3.20 -15.80
N GLU A 135 -19.93 3.80 -14.63
CA GLU A 135 -20.73 4.85 -14.01
C GLU A 135 -20.35 6.27 -14.50
N GLY A 136 -19.52 6.36 -15.54
CA GLY A 136 -19.04 7.63 -16.10
C GLY A 136 -17.82 8.20 -15.38
N ARG A 137 -17.20 9.20 -15.99
CA ARG A 137 -15.98 9.84 -15.46
C ARG A 137 -16.35 10.74 -14.28
N PRO A 138 -15.65 10.65 -13.13
CA PRO A 138 -15.83 11.59 -12.04
C PRO A 138 -15.42 13.00 -12.47
N SER A 139 -15.99 14.03 -11.82
CA SER A 139 -15.53 15.40 -12.02
C SER A 139 -14.08 15.56 -11.57
N ALA A 140 -13.34 16.50 -12.18
CA ALA A 140 -11.96 16.79 -11.81
C ALA A 140 -11.84 17.16 -10.31
N LEU A 141 -12.82 17.91 -9.79
CA LEU A 141 -12.91 18.24 -8.38
C LEU A 141 -13.04 16.98 -7.50
N ALA A 142 -13.90 16.02 -7.85
CA ALA A 142 -14.04 14.80 -7.08
C ALA A 142 -12.74 13.99 -7.04
N VAL A 143 -12.02 13.88 -8.17
CA VAL A 143 -10.71 13.23 -8.20
C VAL A 143 -9.69 13.98 -7.33
N ALA A 144 -9.63 15.30 -7.46
CA ALA A 144 -8.73 16.13 -6.65
C ALA A 144 -9.00 15.95 -5.15
N LEU A 145 -10.26 15.89 -4.72
CA LEU A 145 -10.64 15.66 -3.33
C LEU A 145 -10.23 14.26 -2.84
N LEU A 146 -10.40 13.22 -3.64
CA LEU A 146 -9.97 11.86 -3.29
C LEU A 146 -8.44 11.76 -3.14
N VAL A 147 -7.71 12.39 -4.05
CA VAL A 147 -6.24 12.45 -3.98
C VAL A 147 -5.80 13.28 -2.78
N ALA A 148 -6.40 14.46 -2.56
CA ALA A 148 -6.11 15.32 -1.42
C ALA A 148 -6.37 14.59 -0.09
N LEU A 149 -7.48 13.85 0.02
CA LEU A 149 -7.77 13.03 1.18
C LEU A 149 -6.66 11.99 1.43
N GLY A 150 -6.23 11.27 0.39
CA GLY A 150 -5.11 10.33 0.51
C GLY A 150 -3.80 10.99 0.95
N LEU A 151 -3.47 12.16 0.40
CA LEU A 151 -2.28 12.92 0.78
C LEU A 151 -2.34 13.44 2.23
N VAL A 152 -3.51 13.91 2.68
CA VAL A 152 -3.73 14.32 4.08
C VAL A 152 -3.54 13.15 5.02
N LEU A 153 -4.06 11.96 4.68
CA LEU A 153 -3.87 10.74 5.46
C LEU A 153 -2.39 10.33 5.51
N ALA A 154 -1.69 10.35 4.38
CA ALA A 154 -0.26 10.07 4.33
C ALA A 154 0.54 11.02 5.22
N PHE A 155 0.28 12.33 5.11
CA PHE A 155 0.91 13.35 5.92
C PHE A 155 0.65 13.13 7.41
N ALA A 156 -0.61 12.86 7.78
CA ALA A 156 -0.98 12.57 9.17
C ALA A 156 -0.23 11.34 9.72
N CYS A 157 -0.14 10.24 8.95
CA CYS A 157 0.62 9.06 9.33
C CYS A 157 2.12 9.36 9.50
N VAL A 158 2.74 10.07 8.56
CA VAL A 158 4.16 10.43 8.64
C VAL A 158 4.43 11.32 9.85
N ARG A 159 3.56 12.29 10.15
CA ARG A 159 3.73 13.20 11.28
C ARG A 159 3.43 12.54 12.63
N SER A 160 2.61 11.49 12.63
CA SER A 160 2.27 10.71 13.84
C SER A 160 3.23 9.55 14.08
N ALA A 161 4.12 9.25 13.13
CA ALA A 161 5.12 8.22 13.32
C ALA A 161 6.03 8.60 14.50
N PRO A 162 6.26 7.68 15.46
CA PRO A 162 7.15 7.97 16.58
C PRO A 162 8.56 8.27 16.04
N PRO A 163 9.32 9.13 16.75
CA PRO A 163 10.68 9.44 16.36
C PRO A 163 11.53 8.17 16.32
N LEU A 164 12.58 8.22 15.49
CA LEU A 164 13.52 7.12 15.41
C LEU A 164 14.20 6.91 16.77
N PRO A 165 14.29 5.66 17.26
CA PRO A 165 15.12 5.38 18.42
C PRO A 165 16.59 5.65 18.10
N PRO A 166 17.48 5.80 19.11
CA PRO A 166 18.92 5.84 18.85
C PRO A 166 19.38 4.56 18.12
N PRO A 167 20.41 4.65 17.26
CA PRO A 167 20.94 3.48 16.56
C PRO A 167 21.34 2.38 17.55
N ASN A 168 20.86 1.16 17.31
CA ASN A 168 21.22 -0.02 18.11
C ASN A 168 21.48 -1.21 17.17
N PRO A 169 22.62 -1.20 16.45
CA PRO A 169 22.90 -2.20 15.43
C PRO A 169 23.04 -3.59 16.06
N THR A 170 22.40 -4.57 15.42
CA THR A 170 22.56 -5.99 15.77
C THR A 170 23.58 -6.63 14.82
N TYR A 171 24.50 -7.43 15.37
CA TYR A 171 25.53 -8.14 14.60
C TYR A 171 25.34 -9.65 14.70
N GLY A 172 25.62 -10.34 13.61
CA GLY A 172 25.62 -11.79 13.51
C GLY A 172 26.90 -12.44 14.04
N PRO A 173 26.92 -13.79 14.11
CA PRO A 173 28.11 -14.54 14.53
C PRO A 173 29.35 -14.31 13.66
N ASP A 174 29.14 -13.91 12.40
CA ASP A 174 30.15 -13.53 11.42
C ASP A 174 30.63 -12.07 11.56
N GLY A 175 30.07 -11.33 12.52
CA GLY A 175 30.33 -9.89 12.73
C GLY A 175 29.61 -8.98 11.73
N GLY A 176 28.79 -9.53 10.82
CA GLY A 176 28.00 -8.76 9.86
C GLY A 176 26.77 -8.13 10.51
N ARG A 177 26.34 -6.95 10.03
CA ARG A 177 25.11 -6.31 10.54
C ARG A 177 23.87 -7.08 10.07
N ILE A 178 22.96 -7.36 10.99
CA ILE A 178 21.67 -8.00 10.73
C ILE A 178 20.56 -6.98 10.91
N LEU A 179 19.74 -6.78 9.88
CA LEU A 179 18.54 -5.93 9.94
C LEU A 179 17.31 -6.79 10.16
N LEU A 180 16.73 -6.73 11.37
CA LEU A 180 15.46 -7.39 11.68
C LEU A 180 14.25 -6.48 11.41
N GLY A 181 14.50 -5.22 11.06
CA GLY A 181 13.50 -4.21 10.70
C GLY A 181 14.21 -2.98 10.15
N CYS A 182 13.46 -1.96 9.75
CA CYS A 182 14.08 -0.69 9.39
C CYS A 182 14.60 0.01 10.65
N GLU A 183 15.88 0.34 10.64
CA GLU A 183 16.60 0.94 11.77
C GLU A 183 17.33 2.20 11.30
N PRO A 184 17.65 3.14 12.20
CA PRO A 184 18.51 4.26 11.86
C PRO A 184 19.80 3.78 11.19
N ALA A 185 20.23 4.49 10.15
CA ALA A 185 21.53 4.25 9.56
C ALA A 185 22.60 4.50 10.63
N VAL A 186 23.58 3.59 10.70
CA VAL A 186 24.77 3.83 11.50
C VAL A 186 25.67 4.62 10.56
N THR A 187 25.97 5.87 10.88
CA THR A 187 26.90 6.66 10.07
C THR A 187 28.17 5.84 9.82
N PRO A 188 28.76 5.89 8.61
CA PRO A 188 30.14 5.45 8.46
C PRO A 188 31.07 6.22 9.41
#